data_AF-A0A0B0EKG5-F1
#
_entry.id   AF-A0A0B0EKG5-F1
#
_cell.length_a   1.000
_cell.length_b   1.000
_cell.length_c   1.000
_cell.angle_alpha   90.00
_cell.angle_beta   90.00
_cell.angle_gamma   90.00
#
_symmetry.space_group_name_H-M   'P 1'
#
loop_
_entity.id
_entity.type
_entity.pdbx_description
1 polymer ?
#
loop_
_entity_poly.entity_id
_entity_poly.type
_entity_poly.pdbx_seq_one_letter_code
_entity_poly.pdbx_strand_id
1 'polypeptide(L)' 'MKKTKYYGSIDVDDSNFNVALIKTVGEELLHFKCSSNVSAMVKKIKRKNIHLKDIQLCYEATYPGYTPVQRYKV' A
#
# COMPACT_ATOMS: atom_id res chain seq x y z
N MET A 1 -9.05 23.71 4.99
CA MET A 1 -8.81 22.44 5.72
C MET A 1 -7.72 21.65 5.00
N LYS A 2 -6.68 21.22 5.72
CA LYS A 2 -5.62 20.37 5.17
C LYS A 2 -6.23 19.00 4.84
N LYS A 3 -6.14 18.54 3.59
CA LYS A 3 -6.64 17.21 3.21
C LYS A 3 -5.87 16.14 3.98
N THR A 4 -6.58 15.19 4.58
CA THR A 4 -6.01 14.03 5.25
C THR A 4 -5.19 13.22 4.25
N LYS A 5 -3.92 12.98 4.55
CA LYS A 5 -3.06 12.08 3.77
C LYS A 5 -2.85 10.78 4.55
N TYR A 6 -2.51 9.73 3.82
CA TYR A 6 -2.10 8.44 4.36
C TYR A 6 -0.73 8.09 3.83
N TYR A 7 0.17 7.66 4.71
CA TYR A 7 1.41 7.00 4.32
C TYR A 7 1.25 5.51 4.53
N GLY A 8 1.69 4.68 3.60
CA GLY A 8 1.46 3.26 3.74
C GLY A 8 2.48 2.36 3.09
N SER A 9 2.60 1.15 3.62
CA SER A 9 3.44 0.09 3.07
C SER A 9 2.58 -1.08 2.61
N ILE A 10 3.09 -1.82 1.63
CA ILE A 10 2.51 -3.06 1.15
C ILE A 10 3.61 -4.09 1.20
N ASP A 11 3.39 -5.12 2.01
CA ASP A 11 4.21 -6.31 2.04
C ASP A 11 3.47 -7.47 1.35
N VAL A 12 4.22 -8.43 0.82
CA VAL A 12 3.67 -9.62 0.17
C VAL A 12 4.09 -10.84 0.98
N ASP A 13 3.10 -11.55 1.53
CA ASP A 13 3.27 -12.70 2.42
C ASP A 13 2.43 -13.87 1.90
N ASP A 14 3.07 -14.99 1.55
CA ASP A 14 2.42 -16.26 1.17
C ASP A 14 1.22 -16.11 0.21
N SER A 15 1.31 -15.20 -0.78
CA SER A 15 0.25 -14.85 -1.77
C SER A 15 -0.82 -13.83 -1.34
N ASN A 16 -0.60 -13.10 -0.26
CA ASN A 16 -1.47 -12.00 0.19
C ASN A 16 -0.72 -10.68 0.22
N PHE A 17 -1.43 -9.59 -0.07
CA PHE A 17 -0.96 -8.25 0.27
C PHE A 17 -1.29 -7.95 1.72
N ASN A 18 -0.28 -7.54 2.46
CA ASN A 18 -0.35 -7.05 3.83
C ASN A 18 -0.17 -5.52 3.78
N VAL A 19 -1.25 -4.78 4.01
CA VAL A 19 -1.30 -3.32 3.76
C VAL A 19 -1.48 -2.59 5.07
N ALA A 20 -0.55 -1.67 5.37
CA ALA A 20 -0.61 -0.77 6.52
C ALA A 20 -0.68 0.68 6.03
N LEU A 21 -1.66 1.47 6.52
CA LEU A 21 -1.84 2.89 6.21
C LEU A 21 -1.90 3.69 7.52
N ILE A 22 -1.03 4.68 7.66
CA ILE A 22 -0.98 5.61 8.79
C ILE A 22 -1.54 6.96 8.34
N LYS A 23 -2.51 7.48 9.09
CA LYS A 23 -3.12 8.78 8.85
C LYS A 23 -2.21 9.91 9.37
N THR A 24 -2.04 10.97 8.59
CA THR A 24 -1.17 12.11 8.97
C THR A 24 -1.67 12.95 10.14
N VAL A 25 -2.93 12.79 10.55
CA VAL A 25 -3.55 13.56 11.63
C VAL A 25 -4.38 12.60 12.49
N GLY A 26 -4.09 12.57 13.79
CA GLY A 26 -4.83 11.78 14.77
C GLY A 26 -4.40 10.31 14.91
N GLU A 27 -3.18 9.96 14.46
CA GLU A 27 -2.50 8.68 14.72
C GLU A 27 -3.36 7.41 14.58
N GLU A 28 -4.18 7.36 13.53
CA GLU A 28 -4.99 6.19 13.22
C GLU A 28 -4.24 5.26 12.25
N LEU A 29 -3.98 4.02 12.68
CA LEU A 29 -3.43 2.95 11.85
C LEU A 29 -4.55 2.08 11.27
N LEU A 30 -4.64 2.04 9.94
CA LEU A 30 -5.48 1.10 9.22
C LEU A 30 -4.60 -0.05 8.68
N HIS A 31 -4.84 -1.25 9.18
CA HIS A 31 -4.11 -2.46 8.78
C HIS A 31 -5.07 -3.53 8.24
N PHE A 32 -4.73 -4.14 7.11
CA PHE A 32 -5.50 -5.25 6.56
C PHE A 32 -4.70 -6.15 5.63
N LYS A 33 -5.05 -7.44 5.58
CA LYS A 33 -4.61 -8.38 4.53
C LYS A 33 -5.64 -8.51 3.41
N CYS A 34 -5.22 -8.74 2.18
CA CYS A 34 -6.10 -9.13 1.07
C CYS A 34 -5.36 -10.05 0.10
N SER A 35 -6.08 -10.70 -0.83
CA SER A 35 -5.42 -11.45 -1.90
C SER A 35 -4.46 -10.53 -2.67
N SER A 36 -3.37 -11.08 -3.17
CA SER A 36 -2.31 -10.36 -3.91
C SER A 36 -2.75 -9.87 -5.29
N ASN A 37 -3.92 -9.21 -5.37
CA ASN A 37 -4.42 -8.54 -6.55
C ASN A 37 -4.82 -7.09 -6.20
N VAL A 38 -4.46 -6.17 -7.09
CA VAL A 38 -4.67 -4.73 -6.90
C VAL A 38 -6.16 -4.41 -6.73
N SER A 39 -7.06 -5.07 -7.44
CA SER A 39 -8.51 -4.85 -7.35
C SER A 39 -9.07 -5.17 -5.95
N ALA A 40 -8.59 -6.21 -5.29
CA ALA A 40 -8.99 -6.57 -3.92
C ALA A 40 -8.50 -5.52 -2.91
N MET A 41 -7.26 -5.05 -3.05
CA MET A 41 -6.71 -3.98 -2.22
C MET A 41 -7.51 -2.69 -2.40
N VAL A 42 -7.72 -2.24 -3.64
CA VAL A 42 -8.50 -1.03 -3.96
C VAL A 42 -9.93 -1.13 -3.42
N LYS A 43 -10.56 -2.30 -3.50
CA LYS A 43 -11.90 -2.54 -2.94
C LYS A 43 -11.92 -2.36 -1.42
N LYS A 44 -10.90 -2.84 -0.69
CA LYS A 44 -10.80 -2.64 0.76
C LYS A 44 -10.56 -1.18 1.13
N ILE A 45 -9.70 -0.48 0.39
CA ILE A 45 -9.42 0.96 0.60
C ILE A 45 -10.69 1.79 0.40
N LYS A 46 -11.44 1.55 -0.69
CA LYS A 46 -12.69 2.27 -0.98
C LYS A 46 -13.77 2.03 0.07
N ARG A 47 -13.86 0.82 0.63
CA ARG A 47 -14.79 0.48 1.74
C ARG A 47 -14.50 1.26 3.02
N LYS A 48 -13.28 1.80 3.18
CA LYS A 48 -12.90 2.67 4.29
C LYS A 48 -13.07 4.15 3.97
N ASN A 49 -13.72 4.47 2.85
CA ASN A 49 -13.94 5.83 2.35
C ASN A 49 -12.63 6.63 2.15
N ILE A 50 -11.55 5.93 1.80
CA ILE A 50 -10.25 6.54 1.50
C ILE A 50 -10.11 6.66 -0.01
N HIS A 51 -9.77 7.86 -0.50
CA HIS A 51 -9.45 8.03 -1.91
C HIS A 51 -7.99 7.63 -2.18
N LEU A 52 -7.76 6.91 -3.29
CA LEU A 52 -6.43 6.44 -3.66
C LEU A 52 -5.41 7.58 -3.83
N LYS A 53 -5.85 8.76 -4.31
CA LYS A 53 -5.01 9.95 -4.48
C LYS A 53 -4.48 10.53 -3.16
N ASP A 54 -5.08 10.17 -2.04
CA ASP A 54 -4.70 10.64 -0.72
C ASP A 54 -3.71 9.67 -0.03
N ILE A 55 -3.38 8.54 -0.68
CA ILE A 55 -2.42 7.55 -0.20
C ILE A 55 -1.08 7.77 -0.90
N GLN A 56 -0.04 7.92 -0.09
CA GLN A 56 1.35 7.90 -0.53
C GLN A 56 1.98 6.59 -0.07
N LEU A 57 2.24 5.69 -1.01
CA LEU A 57 2.88 4.42 -0.70
C LEU A 57 4.40 4.63 -0.53
N CYS A 58 4.91 4.19 0.62
CA CYS A 58 6.33 4.05 0.88
C CYS A 58 6.78 2.72 0.29
N TYR A 59 7.70 2.77 -0.67
CA TYR A 59 8.29 1.57 -1.25
C TYR A 59 9.34 1.02 -0.28
N GLU A 60 9.01 -0.04 0.44
CA GLU A 60 9.99 -0.81 1.19
C GLU A 60 10.39 -2.03 0.35
N ALA A 61 11.38 -1.87 -0.52
CA ALA A 61 12.05 -3.03 -1.10
C ALA A 61 12.94 -3.68 -0.04
N THR A 62 12.41 -4.71 0.62
CA THR A 62 13.29 -5.65 1.32
C THR A 62 12.83 -7.09 1.11
N TYR A 63 12.99 -7.56 -0.13
CA TYR A 63 13.27 -8.97 -0.36
C TYR A 63 14.65 -9.07 -1.01
N PRO A 64 15.68 -9.51 -0.28
CA PRO A 64 16.92 -9.98 -0.89
C PRO A 64 16.56 -11.15 -1.81
N GLY A 65 16.47 -10.92 -3.12
CA GLY A 65 16.16 -11.95 -4.11
C GLY A 65 15.12 -11.61 -5.17
N TYR A 66 14.41 -10.49 -5.09
CA TYR A 66 13.41 -10.08 -6.10
C TYR A 66 13.60 -8.64 -6.56
N THR A 67 14.78 -8.32 -7.09
CA THR A 67 14.96 -7.14 -7.92
C THR A 67 14.22 -7.38 -9.24
N PRO A 68 13.24 -6.55 -9.65
CA PRO A 68 12.80 -6.57 -11.03
C PRO A 68 14.01 -6.11 -11.85
N VAL A 69 14.69 -7.04 -12.51
CA VAL A 69 15.66 -6.71 -13.55
C VAL A 69 14.85 -6.12 -14.70
N GLN A 70 14.52 -4.84 -14.60
CA GLN A 70 14.00 -4.08 -15.71
C GLN A 70 15.18 -3.89 -16.66
N ARG A 71 15.38 -4.84 -17.57
CA ARG A 71 16.25 -4.69 -18.73
C ARG A 71 15.71 -3.55 -19.58
N TYR A 72 16.14 -2.33 -19.28
CA TYR A 72 16.16 -1.29 -20.29
C TYR A 72 17.23 -1.69 -21.31
N LYS A 73 16.79 -2.15 -22.49
CA LYS A 73 17.63 -2.07 -23.68
C LYS A 73 17.72 -0.59 -24.03
N VAL A 74 18.93 -0.05 -23.95
CA VAL A 74 19.32 1.23 -24.58
C VAL A 74 19.32 1.04 -26.09
#